data_AF-A0A3M2REU1-F1
#
_entry.id   AF-A0A3M2REU1-F1
#
_cell.length_a   1.000
_cell.length_b   1.000
_cell.length_c   1.000
_cell.angle_alpha   90.00
_cell.angle_beta   90.00
_cell.angle_gamma   90.00
#
_symmetry.space_group_name_H-M   'P 1'
#
loop_
_entity.id
_entity.type
_entity.pdbx_description
1 polymer ?
#
loop_
_entity_poly.entity_id
_entity_poly.type
_entity_poly.pdbx_seq_one_letter_code
_entity_poly.pdbx_strand_id
1 'polypeptide(L)'
;MSTSYLVDRKLCEPLDEVVDSDVAGWGVITSFTAAIVFNVSAIIAGYLFLALDKDRYKPPDHRFLRILGMRRPNVPAVTDLSNIPGDHSTNEEISTQLSHSAEGPAHAQESWGTGTSPGSDNDTSIRRRWTHPPDIPSTVSNVIPEPAQTQETTRVETNLDSHHDDIAITAWVDALESLVLGMSDLQLFTGMALMIPTLLMTVGLHGLNESLSVYSFKVVTMLAYFSFIIHLCSLTVVRPKKPGFLWYFRAGVMTLFLFLLIICMFFSGSVTFRFNSNVSVKCALQNLHMVDPQRPGYTNISDEAIIFFNLIVLIAIIGLGYYRRLNALFSEPPQNPVCNIESKLWSSLGLEEFESSFLLEIIWILFYFVFGFANLCKFLIDEHADIGAIEPSFGQLVPILLLVHPILSALQALSGI
;
A
#
# COMPACT_ATOMS: atom_id res chain seq x y z
N MET A 1 -32.01 -11.31 -19.34
CA MET A 1 -32.84 -10.31 -18.63
C MET A 1 -33.22 -10.87 -17.28
N SER A 2 -32.45 -10.55 -16.24
CA SER A 2 -32.92 -10.79 -14.87
C SER A 2 -33.89 -9.66 -14.54
N THR A 3 -35.18 -9.94 -14.53
CA THR A 3 -36.16 -8.97 -14.03
C THR A 3 -35.88 -8.75 -12.54
N SER A 4 -35.83 -7.48 -12.13
CA SER A 4 -35.70 -7.12 -10.72
C SER A 4 -36.92 -7.65 -9.98
N TYR A 5 -36.71 -8.53 -9.00
CA TYR A 5 -37.83 -9.13 -8.27
C TYR A 5 -38.60 -8.09 -7.44
N LEU A 6 -37.97 -6.97 -7.07
CA LEU A 6 -38.64 -5.86 -6.41
C LEU A 6 -39.63 -5.15 -7.35
N VAL A 7 -39.25 -5.01 -8.63
CA VAL A 7 -40.14 -4.50 -9.68
C VAL A 7 -41.25 -5.50 -9.96
N ASP A 8 -40.93 -6.79 -10.05
CA ASP A 8 -41.92 -7.86 -10.28
C ASP A 8 -42.97 -7.93 -9.16
N ARG A 9 -42.56 -7.67 -7.91
CA ARG A 9 -43.46 -7.59 -6.74
C ARG A 9 -44.17 -6.23 -6.59
N LYS A 10 -43.95 -5.29 -7.51
CA LYS A 10 -44.50 -3.92 -7.46
C LYS A 10 -44.12 -3.15 -6.18
N LEU A 11 -42.94 -3.45 -5.62
CA LEU A 11 -42.40 -2.76 -4.45
C LEU A 11 -41.58 -1.53 -4.84
N CYS A 12 -40.92 -1.59 -6.00
CA CYS A 12 -40.11 -0.51 -6.56
C CYS A 12 -40.51 -0.24 -8.00
N GLU A 13 -40.40 1.02 -8.42
CA GLU A 13 -40.44 1.40 -9.82
C GLU A 13 -39.02 1.30 -10.41
N PRO A 14 -38.88 0.82 -11.67
CA PRO A 14 -37.61 0.85 -12.35
C PRO A 14 -37.21 2.31 -12.62
N LEU A 15 -35.91 2.62 -12.54
CA LEU A 15 -35.40 3.91 -12.99
C LEU A 15 -35.28 3.92 -14.53
N ASP A 16 -35.77 4.99 -15.15
CA ASP A 16 -35.61 5.22 -16.60
C ASP A 16 -34.14 5.42 -16.98
N GLU A 17 -33.35 6.02 -16.07
CA GLU A 17 -31.91 6.22 -16.22
C GLU A 17 -31.15 5.36 -15.20
N VAL A 18 -30.65 4.21 -15.66
CA VAL A 18 -29.95 3.24 -14.80
C VAL A 18 -28.49 3.64 -14.55
N VAL A 19 -27.87 4.36 -15.49
CA VAL A 19 -26.44 4.67 -15.45
C VAL A 19 -26.24 6.17 -15.31
N ASP A 20 -25.74 6.58 -14.15
CA ASP A 20 -25.19 7.93 -14.01
C ASP A 20 -23.83 7.96 -14.71
N SER A 21 -23.80 8.55 -15.91
CA SER A 21 -22.64 8.54 -16.80
C SER A 21 -21.40 9.23 -16.22
N ASP A 22 -21.58 10.11 -15.23
CA ASP A 22 -20.50 10.85 -14.59
C ASP A 22 -19.81 10.02 -13.49
N VAL A 23 -20.54 9.09 -12.89
CA VAL A 23 -20.06 8.29 -11.75
C VAL A 23 -19.65 6.87 -12.20
N ALA A 24 -20.45 6.27 -13.08
CA ALA A 24 -20.29 4.89 -13.53
C ALA A 24 -19.95 4.79 -15.03
N GLY A 25 -19.43 5.90 -15.60
CA GLY A 25 -19.03 5.99 -16.99
C GLY A 25 -17.79 5.15 -17.34
N TRP A 26 -17.66 4.82 -18.62
CA TRP A 26 -16.56 3.99 -19.13
C TRP A 26 -15.18 4.58 -18.91
N GLY A 27 -15.03 5.90 -19.09
CA GLY A 27 -13.74 6.54 -18.85
C GLY A 27 -13.29 6.38 -17.39
N VAL A 28 -14.22 6.48 -16.44
CA VAL A 28 -13.92 6.27 -15.01
C VAL A 28 -13.51 4.83 -14.73
N ILE A 29 -14.27 3.85 -15.22
CA ILE A 29 -13.96 2.41 -15.03
C ILE A 29 -12.61 2.08 -15.66
N THR A 30 -12.38 2.53 -16.89
CA THR A 30 -11.14 2.29 -17.63
C THR A 30 -9.95 2.95 -16.94
N SER A 31 -10.09 4.19 -16.46
CA SER A 31 -8.98 4.89 -15.81
C SER A 31 -8.56 4.23 -14.50
N PHE A 32 -9.52 3.81 -13.66
CA PHE A 32 -9.22 3.09 -12.42
C PHE A 32 -8.61 1.72 -12.70
N THR A 33 -9.14 1.01 -13.71
CA THR A 33 -8.61 -0.30 -14.13
C THR A 33 -7.19 -0.17 -14.67
N ALA A 34 -6.92 0.82 -15.53
CA ALA A 34 -5.59 1.10 -16.04
C ALA A 34 -4.62 1.48 -14.91
N ALA A 35 -5.08 2.33 -13.97
CA ALA A 35 -4.29 2.73 -12.81
C ALA A 35 -3.85 1.53 -11.97
N ILE A 36 -4.76 0.60 -11.64
CA ILE A 36 -4.41 -0.56 -10.82
C ILE A 36 -3.51 -1.54 -11.58
N VAL A 37 -3.80 -1.81 -12.86
CA VAL A 37 -2.96 -2.67 -13.71
C VAL A 37 -1.54 -2.12 -13.76
N PHE A 38 -1.41 -0.82 -14.00
CA PHE A 38 -0.11 -0.15 -14.06
C PHE A 38 0.63 -0.23 -12.72
N ASN A 39 -0.02 0.05 -11.59
CA ASN A 39 0.62 -0.02 -10.27
C ASN A 39 1.06 -1.44 -9.90
N VAL A 40 0.18 -2.43 -10.09
CA VAL A 40 0.50 -3.84 -9.81
C VAL A 40 1.67 -4.29 -10.69
N SER A 41 1.67 -3.92 -11.97
CA SER A 41 2.76 -4.24 -12.90
C SER A 41 4.07 -3.58 -12.49
N ALA A 42 4.04 -2.31 -12.07
CA ALA A 42 5.21 -1.57 -11.61
C ALA A 42 5.84 -2.20 -10.36
N ILE A 43 5.03 -2.67 -9.40
CA ILE A 43 5.50 -3.34 -8.19
C ILE A 43 6.11 -4.71 -8.51
N ILE A 44 5.44 -5.49 -9.37
CA ILE A 44 5.97 -6.78 -9.82
C ILE A 44 7.29 -6.56 -10.57
N ALA A 45 7.35 -5.60 -11.49
CA ALA A 45 8.59 -5.25 -12.18
C ALA A 45 9.69 -4.84 -11.20
N GLY A 46 9.40 -3.94 -10.24
CA GLY A 46 10.36 -3.53 -9.21
C GLY A 46 10.90 -4.72 -8.41
N TYR A 47 10.04 -5.67 -8.06
CA TYR A 47 10.46 -6.89 -7.39
C TYR A 47 11.35 -7.77 -8.26
N LEU A 48 10.90 -8.05 -9.50
CA LEU A 48 11.58 -8.94 -10.44
C LEU A 48 12.96 -8.40 -10.83
N PHE A 49 13.08 -7.08 -11.04
CA PHE A 49 14.33 -6.42 -11.39
C PHE A 49 15.23 -6.09 -10.19
N LEU A 50 14.91 -6.58 -8.98
CA LEU A 50 15.70 -6.32 -7.77
C LEU A 50 15.87 -4.81 -7.47
N ALA A 51 14.89 -4.00 -7.88
CA ALA A 51 14.85 -2.54 -7.75
C ALA A 51 14.13 -2.08 -6.47
N LEU A 52 13.82 -3.00 -5.56
CA LEU A 52 13.39 -2.64 -4.21
C LEU A 52 14.60 -2.57 -3.27
N ASP A 53 14.40 -1.92 -2.13
CA ASP A 53 15.43 -1.85 -1.08
C ASP A 53 15.89 -3.26 -0.66
N LYS A 54 17.20 -3.42 -0.42
CA LYS A 54 17.84 -4.72 -0.19
C LYS A 54 17.25 -5.42 1.04
N ASP A 55 16.85 -4.65 2.05
CA ASP A 55 16.27 -5.15 3.30
C ASP A 55 14.87 -5.77 3.13
N ARG A 56 14.23 -5.55 1.97
CA ARG A 56 12.93 -6.12 1.62
C ARG A 56 13.01 -7.57 1.18
N TYR A 57 14.13 -7.99 0.61
CA TYR A 57 14.31 -9.35 0.13
C TYR A 57 14.71 -10.26 1.29
N LYS A 58 13.89 -11.29 1.53
CA LYS A 58 14.17 -12.36 2.49
C LYS A 58 14.71 -13.60 1.77
N PRO A 59 15.25 -14.60 2.49
CA PRO A 59 15.78 -15.81 1.86
C PRO A 59 14.81 -16.52 0.89
N PRO A 60 13.48 -16.59 1.15
CA PRO A 60 12.54 -17.12 0.17
C PRO A 60 12.48 -16.33 -1.14
N ASP A 61 12.59 -14.99 -1.08
CA ASP A 61 12.59 -14.13 -2.26
C ASP A 61 13.78 -14.44 -3.18
N HIS A 62 14.98 -14.56 -2.59
CA HIS A 62 16.18 -14.90 -3.36
C HIS A 62 16.11 -16.29 -3.98
N ARG A 63 15.51 -17.26 -3.28
CA ARG A 63 15.27 -18.60 -3.83
C ARG A 63 14.34 -18.53 -5.04
N PHE A 64 13.23 -17.80 -4.92
CA PHE A 64 12.27 -17.64 -6.00
C PHE A 64 12.87 -16.91 -7.23
N LEU A 65 13.56 -15.80 -7.03
CA LEU A 65 14.20 -15.05 -8.11
C LEU A 65 15.28 -15.86 -8.84
N ARG A 66 16.00 -16.72 -8.10
CA ARG A 66 16.97 -17.66 -8.69
C ARG A 66 16.30 -18.70 -9.59
N ILE A 67 15.13 -19.21 -9.21
CA ILE A 67 14.35 -20.16 -10.03
C ILE A 67 13.89 -19.48 -11.34
N LEU A 68 13.53 -18.21 -11.29
CA LEU A 68 13.18 -17.42 -12.48
C LEU A 68 14.39 -17.05 -13.36
N GLY A 69 15.61 -17.45 -13.00
CA GLY A 69 16.83 -17.12 -13.73
C GLY A 69 17.25 -15.65 -13.62
N MET A 70 16.61 -14.88 -12.74
CA MET A 70 16.95 -13.49 -12.53
C MET A 70 18.08 -13.40 -11.51
N ARG A 71 19.30 -13.32 -12.02
CA ARG A 71 20.50 -13.12 -11.22
C ARG A 71 20.83 -11.64 -11.20
N ARG A 72 21.00 -11.07 -10.00
CA ARG A 72 21.58 -9.73 -9.87
C ARG A 72 22.96 -9.75 -10.52
N PRO A 73 23.29 -8.81 -11.43
CA PRO A 73 24.52 -8.89 -12.21
C PRO A 73 25.81 -9.07 -11.39
N ASN A 74 25.92 -8.56 -10.16
CA ASN A 74 27.21 -8.50 -9.47
C ASN A 74 27.16 -8.70 -7.93
N VAL A 75 26.27 -9.52 -7.38
CA VAL A 75 26.43 -9.89 -5.95
C VAL A 75 27.50 -10.98 -5.87
N PRO A 76 28.72 -10.70 -5.35
CA PRO A 76 29.72 -11.74 -5.15
C PRO A 76 29.05 -12.83 -4.32
N ALA A 77 29.17 -14.08 -4.77
CA ALA A 77 28.65 -15.21 -4.03
C ALA A 77 29.15 -15.06 -2.59
N VAL A 78 28.22 -14.85 -1.64
CA VAL A 78 28.55 -14.90 -0.22
C VAL A 78 29.06 -16.31 -0.02
N THR A 79 30.37 -16.45 -0.04
CA THR A 79 31.06 -17.71 0.19
C THR A 79 30.54 -18.18 1.53
N ASP A 80 29.86 -19.33 1.50
CA ASP A 80 29.27 -19.99 2.65
C ASP A 80 30.25 -19.92 3.84
N LEU A 81 29.98 -19.00 4.76
CA LEU A 81 30.73 -18.83 6.01
C LEU A 81 30.54 -20.03 6.96
N SER A 82 29.75 -21.02 6.55
CA SER A 82 29.59 -22.32 7.20
C SER A 82 30.86 -23.19 7.14
N ASN A 83 31.89 -22.79 6.39
CA ASN A 83 33.19 -23.47 6.33
C ASN A 83 34.34 -22.77 7.07
N ILE A 84 34.07 -21.82 7.98
CA ILE A 84 35.11 -21.46 8.96
C ILE A 84 35.20 -22.61 9.97
N PRO A 85 36.33 -23.36 10.05
CA PRO A 85 36.52 -24.37 11.06
C PRO A 85 36.43 -23.68 12.43
N GLY A 86 35.48 -24.12 13.25
CA GLY A 86 35.39 -23.68 14.63
C GLY A 86 36.67 -24.04 15.36
N ASP A 87 37.53 -23.06 15.60
CA ASP A 87 38.65 -23.20 16.52
C ASP A 87 38.06 -23.21 17.94
N HIS A 88 37.75 -24.42 18.39
CA HIS A 88 37.31 -24.73 19.74
C HIS A 88 38.52 -24.65 20.67
N SER A 89 39.02 -23.46 21.00
CA SER A 89 39.89 -23.29 22.16
C SER A 89 39.84 -21.88 22.74
N THR A 90 39.78 -21.82 24.07
CA THR A 90 39.96 -20.64 24.94
C THR A 90 38.81 -19.62 25.00
N ASN A 91 37.82 -19.86 25.87
CA ASN A 91 37.08 -18.79 26.56
C ASN A 91 36.34 -19.34 27.80
N GLU A 92 37.09 -19.96 28.72
CA GLU A 92 36.58 -20.38 30.03
C GLU A 92 37.15 -19.54 31.20
N GLU A 93 37.82 -18.41 30.94
CA GLU A 93 38.61 -17.73 31.98
C GLU A 93 38.35 -16.23 32.17
N ILE A 94 37.18 -15.71 31.74
CA ILE A 94 36.80 -14.31 32.01
C ILE A 94 35.34 -14.26 32.47
N SER A 95 35.03 -14.82 33.63
CA SER A 95 33.73 -14.62 34.31
C SER A 95 33.81 -14.52 35.84
N THR A 96 35.02 -14.34 36.41
CA THR A 96 35.23 -14.41 37.87
C THR A 96 35.80 -13.15 38.53
N GLN A 97 35.77 -11.99 37.87
CA GLN A 97 36.42 -10.76 38.40
C GLN A 97 35.54 -9.49 38.42
N LEU A 98 34.20 -9.60 38.37
CA LEU A 98 33.34 -8.42 38.50
C LEU A 98 32.13 -8.67 39.41
N SER A 99 32.39 -9.05 40.66
CA SER A 99 31.37 -9.09 41.71
C SER A 99 31.96 -8.74 43.06
N HIS A 100 32.55 -7.55 43.20
CA HIS A 100 32.73 -6.93 44.51
C HIS A 100 32.72 -5.41 44.39
N SER A 101 31.94 -4.78 45.27
CA SER A 101 31.99 -3.37 45.68
C SER A 101 30.81 -2.51 45.20
N ALA A 102 29.75 -2.47 46.02
CA ALA A 102 29.22 -1.22 46.58
C ALA A 102 27.99 -1.50 47.46
N GLU A 103 28.20 -1.61 48.78
CA GLU A 103 27.16 -1.41 49.79
C GLU A 103 27.25 0.02 50.36
N GLY A 104 26.14 0.76 50.23
CA GLY A 104 25.61 1.77 51.17
C GLY A 104 26.25 3.18 51.24
N PRO A 105 25.62 4.15 51.95
CA PRO A 105 24.30 4.14 52.58
C PRO A 105 23.41 5.37 52.26
N ALA A 106 22.20 5.35 52.86
CA ALA A 106 21.09 6.29 52.76
C ALA A 106 21.30 7.67 53.44
N HIS A 107 20.47 8.64 53.00
CA HIS A 107 19.98 9.92 53.60
C HIS A 107 19.80 10.94 52.45
N ALA A 108 18.86 11.89 52.37
CA ALA A 108 17.71 12.31 53.15
C ALA A 108 16.78 13.18 52.26
N GLN A 109 15.50 13.13 52.56
CA GLN A 109 14.44 14.16 52.55
C GLN A 109 14.78 15.61 52.15
N GLU A 110 13.96 16.20 51.27
CA GLU A 110 13.45 17.61 51.20
C GLU A 110 12.83 17.81 49.80
N SER A 111 11.87 18.66 49.49
CA SER A 111 10.82 19.43 50.17
C SER A 111 10.09 20.15 49.02
N TRP A 112 8.80 20.39 49.17
CA TRP A 112 7.96 21.09 48.20
C TRP A 112 8.35 22.57 48.07
N GLY A 113 8.36 23.08 46.83
CA GLY A 113 8.56 24.50 46.54
C GLY A 113 7.77 24.94 45.31
N THR A 114 6.56 25.43 45.54
CA THR A 114 5.75 26.22 44.61
C THR A 114 6.38 27.60 44.39
N GLY A 115 6.50 28.04 43.13
CA GLY A 115 6.97 29.38 42.78
C GLY A 115 6.42 29.84 41.43
N THR A 116 5.47 30.76 41.49
CA THR A 116 4.86 31.54 40.40
C THR A 116 5.82 32.56 39.79
N SER A 117 5.72 32.82 38.47
CA SER A 117 5.32 34.11 37.85
C SER A 117 5.94 34.30 36.44
N PRO A 118 5.30 35.06 35.52
CA PRO A 118 5.67 35.14 34.11
C PRO A 118 6.46 36.41 33.76
N GLY A 119 7.31 36.32 32.73
CA GLY A 119 7.94 37.45 32.05
C GLY A 119 8.38 36.96 30.67
N SER A 120 7.83 37.52 29.59
CA SER A 120 8.26 38.78 28.95
C SER A 120 9.33 38.52 27.88
N ASP A 121 8.85 38.71 26.65
CA ASP A 121 9.52 39.35 25.52
C ASP A 121 10.57 38.61 24.67
N ASN A 122 10.23 38.67 23.38
CA ASN A 122 11.03 39.13 22.26
C ASN A 122 11.75 38.16 21.32
N ASP A 123 11.50 38.47 20.05
CA ASP A 123 12.42 38.45 18.91
C ASP A 123 12.90 37.11 18.35
N THR A 124 12.17 36.66 17.32
CA THR A 124 12.69 35.76 16.29
C THR A 124 12.97 36.55 15.00
N SER A 125 14.16 37.14 14.92
CA SER A 125 14.78 37.56 13.66
C SER A 125 16.01 36.69 13.36
N ILE A 126 15.80 35.54 12.71
CA ILE A 126 16.90 34.67 12.28
C ILE A 126 17.45 35.17 10.95
N ARG A 127 18.52 35.95 11.07
CA ARG A 127 19.41 36.41 10.02
C ARG A 127 20.34 35.24 9.62
N ARG A 128 20.18 34.67 8.42
CA ARG A 128 21.13 33.69 7.84
C ARG A 128 22.47 34.38 7.56
N ARG A 129 23.48 34.05 8.36
CA ARG A 129 24.89 34.45 8.19
C ARG A 129 25.56 33.48 7.20
N TRP A 130 25.97 34.01 6.05
CA TRP A 130 26.90 33.34 5.14
C TRP A 130 28.30 33.38 5.76
N THR A 131 28.94 32.23 5.90
CA THR A 131 30.35 32.09 6.31
C THR A 131 31.20 31.75 5.10
N HIS A 132 32.29 32.51 4.96
CA HIS A 132 33.35 32.38 3.95
C HIS A 132 34.11 31.04 4.04
N PRO A 133 34.78 30.61 2.94
CA PRO A 133 35.71 29.48 2.95
C PRO A 133 37.08 29.89 3.56
N PRO A 134 37.82 28.98 4.20
CA PRO A 134 39.14 29.27 4.75
C PRO A 134 40.27 29.11 3.73
N ASP A 135 41.31 29.91 3.96
CA ASP A 135 42.52 30.08 3.16
C ASP A 135 43.45 28.85 3.11
N ILE A 136 44.16 28.76 1.99
CA ILE A 136 45.19 27.77 1.66
C ILE A 136 46.54 28.23 2.22
N PRO A 137 47.29 27.39 2.96
CA PRO A 137 48.71 27.60 3.16
C PRO A 137 49.54 26.76 2.17
N SER A 138 50.34 27.47 1.38
CA SER A 138 51.40 26.94 0.54
C SER A 138 52.70 26.76 1.33
N THR A 139 53.26 25.54 1.45
CA THR A 139 54.73 25.35 1.48
C THR A 139 55.19 23.94 1.10
N VAL A 140 55.92 23.90 -0.02
CA VAL A 140 57.05 23.06 -0.48
C VAL A 140 57.65 22.00 0.47
N SER A 141 57.81 20.76 -0.02
CA SER A 141 59.09 20.03 0.03
C SER A 141 59.16 18.91 -1.00
N ASN A 142 60.17 19.02 -1.88
CA ASN A 142 60.59 18.04 -2.87
C ASN A 142 61.32 16.89 -2.18
N VAL A 143 60.86 15.65 -2.36
CA VAL A 143 61.70 14.46 -2.23
C VAL A 143 61.39 13.55 -3.42
N ILE A 144 62.41 13.33 -4.25
CA ILE A 144 62.44 12.40 -5.37
C ILE A 144 62.95 11.05 -4.83
N PRO A 145 62.21 9.95 -5.03
CA PRO A 145 62.82 8.65 -5.19
C PRO A 145 62.39 7.96 -6.50
N GLU A 146 63.42 7.66 -7.30
CA GLU A 146 63.72 6.43 -8.04
C GLU A 146 62.58 5.54 -8.63
N PRO A 147 62.66 5.15 -9.92
CA PRO A 147 61.60 4.43 -10.61
C PRO A 147 61.63 2.92 -10.33
N ALA A 148 60.72 2.44 -9.49
CA ALA A 148 60.40 1.02 -9.37
C ALA A 148 59.22 0.64 -10.29
N GLN A 149 59.57 -0.16 -11.29
CA GLN A 149 58.78 -1.05 -12.14
C GLN A 149 57.25 -0.99 -12.13
N THR A 150 56.74 -0.63 -13.31
CA THR A 150 55.38 -0.69 -13.83
C THR A 150 54.79 -2.11 -13.82
N GLN A 151 53.83 -2.39 -12.93
CA GLN A 151 52.84 -3.45 -13.13
C GLN A 151 51.58 -3.24 -12.25
N GLU A 152 50.91 -2.10 -12.40
CA GLU A 152 49.65 -1.84 -11.69
C GLU A 152 48.74 -0.92 -12.53
N THR A 153 48.19 -1.44 -13.62
CA THR A 153 47.28 -0.65 -14.49
C THR A 153 46.02 -1.41 -14.88
N THR A 154 45.80 -2.62 -14.35
CA THR A 154 44.61 -3.44 -14.68
C THR A 154 43.58 -3.54 -13.55
N ARG A 155 43.78 -2.85 -12.41
CA ARG A 155 42.92 -2.96 -11.21
C ARG A 155 42.02 -1.75 -10.94
N VAL A 156 42.12 -0.68 -11.72
CA VAL A 156 41.35 0.56 -11.49
C VAL A 156 40.04 0.59 -12.30
N GLU A 157 39.97 -0.07 -13.46
CA GLU A 157 38.74 -0.07 -14.29
C GLU A 157 37.57 -0.82 -13.64
N THR A 158 37.81 -1.84 -12.81
CA THR A 158 36.71 -2.61 -12.20
C THR A 158 35.92 -1.86 -11.12
N ASN A 159 36.43 -0.75 -10.59
CA ASN A 159 35.72 0.03 -9.55
C ASN A 159 34.84 1.15 -10.12
N LEU A 160 35.08 1.59 -11.36
CA LEU A 160 34.31 2.69 -11.96
C LEU A 160 32.95 2.21 -12.47
N ASP A 161 32.91 1.01 -13.07
CA ASP A 161 31.67 0.42 -13.60
C ASP A 161 30.67 0.07 -12.49
N SER A 162 31.14 -0.42 -11.33
CA SER A 162 30.24 -0.73 -10.20
C SER A 162 29.54 0.50 -9.64
N HIS A 163 30.17 1.67 -9.72
CA HIS A 163 29.59 2.90 -9.18
C HIS A 163 28.47 3.45 -10.09
N HIS A 164 28.57 3.25 -11.41
CA HIS A 164 27.58 3.73 -12.36
C HIS A 164 26.26 2.95 -12.26
N ASP A 165 26.35 1.61 -12.10
CA ASP A 165 25.19 0.75 -11.94
C ASP A 165 24.40 1.07 -10.67
N ASP A 166 25.09 1.35 -9.56
CA ASP A 166 24.44 1.71 -8.29
C ASP A 166 23.65 3.01 -8.40
N ILE A 167 24.19 4.03 -9.09
CA ILE A 167 23.49 5.31 -9.31
C ILE A 167 22.21 5.10 -10.13
N ALA A 168 22.30 4.37 -11.23
CA ALA A 168 21.15 4.09 -12.08
C ALA A 168 20.05 3.35 -11.30
N ILE A 169 20.40 2.34 -10.51
CA ILE A 169 19.45 1.58 -9.69
C ILE A 169 18.77 2.51 -8.67
N THR A 170 19.52 3.36 -7.98
CA THR A 170 18.92 4.29 -7.00
C THR A 170 17.93 5.27 -7.64
N ALA A 171 18.25 5.83 -8.81
CA ALA A 171 17.34 6.71 -9.53
C ALA A 171 16.04 5.98 -9.95
N TRP A 172 16.15 4.73 -10.37
CA TRP A 172 14.98 3.89 -10.69
C TRP A 172 14.11 3.60 -9.46
N VAL A 173 14.73 3.28 -8.31
CA VAL A 173 14.00 3.05 -7.05
C VAL A 173 13.25 4.31 -6.65
N ASP A 174 13.92 5.47 -6.66
CA ASP A 174 13.33 6.74 -6.28
C ASP A 174 12.18 7.15 -7.22
N ALA A 175 12.33 6.87 -8.52
CA ALA A 175 11.28 7.10 -9.50
C ALA A 175 10.08 6.18 -9.30
N LEU A 176 10.31 4.89 -9.05
CA LEU A 176 9.26 3.92 -8.78
C LEU A 176 8.51 4.27 -7.48
N GLU A 177 9.23 4.63 -6.42
CA GLU A 177 8.64 5.04 -5.15
C GLU A 177 7.77 6.29 -5.34
N SER A 178 8.29 7.31 -6.01
CA SER A 178 7.57 8.56 -6.31
C SER A 178 6.32 8.31 -7.17
N LEU A 179 6.42 7.42 -8.17
CA LEU A 179 5.32 7.01 -9.03
C LEU A 179 4.21 6.33 -8.24
N VAL A 180 4.55 5.29 -7.48
CA VAL A 180 3.59 4.49 -6.69
C VAL A 180 2.95 5.37 -5.61
N LEU A 181 3.73 6.24 -4.97
CA LEU A 181 3.25 7.20 -3.98
C LEU A 181 2.25 8.19 -4.60
N GLY A 182 2.62 8.83 -5.71
CA GLY A 182 1.76 9.79 -6.39
C GLY A 182 0.48 9.16 -6.94
N MET A 183 0.57 7.97 -7.53
CA MET A 183 -0.58 7.20 -7.99
C MET A 183 -1.52 6.84 -6.83
N SER A 184 -0.96 6.45 -5.70
CA SER A 184 -1.73 6.10 -4.52
C SER A 184 -2.48 7.29 -3.93
N ASP A 185 -1.85 8.46 -3.85
CA ASP A 185 -2.50 9.63 -3.26
C ASP A 185 -3.63 10.15 -4.16
N LEU A 186 -3.40 10.17 -5.47
CA LEU A 186 -4.43 10.50 -6.45
C LEU A 186 -5.63 9.54 -6.36
N GLN A 187 -5.36 8.23 -6.29
CA GLN A 187 -6.39 7.20 -6.19
C GLN A 187 -7.14 7.26 -4.86
N LEU A 188 -6.46 7.55 -3.75
CA LEU A 188 -7.10 7.73 -2.45
C LEU A 188 -8.08 8.90 -2.47
N PHE A 189 -7.66 10.07 -2.95
CA PHE A 189 -8.54 11.24 -3.02
C PHE A 189 -9.70 11.04 -3.98
N THR A 190 -9.46 10.47 -5.16
CA THR A 190 -10.53 10.21 -6.14
C THR A 190 -11.50 9.14 -5.64
N GLY A 191 -11.01 8.04 -5.05
CA GLY A 191 -11.84 7.02 -4.42
C GLY A 191 -12.70 7.59 -3.28
N MET A 192 -12.11 8.42 -2.41
CA MET A 192 -12.85 9.13 -1.35
C MET A 192 -13.89 10.08 -1.91
N ALA A 193 -13.55 10.83 -2.96
CA ALA A 193 -14.45 11.77 -3.63
C ALA A 193 -15.62 11.08 -4.33
N LEU A 194 -15.48 9.80 -4.72
CA LEU A 194 -16.60 9.01 -5.23
C LEU A 194 -17.45 8.41 -4.10
N MET A 195 -16.81 7.85 -3.07
CA MET A 195 -17.55 7.18 -1.99
C MET A 195 -18.31 8.14 -1.07
N ILE A 196 -17.72 9.28 -0.69
CA ILE A 196 -18.38 10.21 0.24
C ILE A 196 -19.73 10.69 -0.33
N PRO A 197 -19.82 11.25 -1.55
CA PRO A 197 -21.10 11.64 -2.12
C PRO A 197 -22.05 10.47 -2.28
N THR A 198 -21.56 9.31 -2.74
CA THR A 198 -22.38 8.10 -2.89
C THR A 198 -23.03 7.67 -1.58
N LEU A 199 -22.28 7.71 -0.47
CA LEU A 199 -22.80 7.40 0.86
C LEU A 199 -23.74 8.49 1.38
N LEU A 200 -23.43 9.77 1.18
CA LEU A 200 -24.31 10.89 1.56
C LEU A 200 -25.65 10.83 0.81
N MET A 201 -25.61 10.52 -0.48
CA MET A 201 -26.79 10.27 -1.31
C MET A 201 -27.56 9.06 -0.79
N THR A 202 -26.88 7.98 -0.38
CA THR A 202 -27.53 6.80 0.21
C THR A 202 -28.29 7.13 1.51
N VAL A 203 -27.75 8.01 2.35
CA VAL A 203 -28.40 8.48 3.59
C VAL A 203 -29.60 9.40 3.30
N GLY A 204 -29.76 9.88 2.07
CA GLY A 204 -30.88 10.73 1.66
C GLY A 204 -30.69 12.20 1.99
N LEU A 205 -29.45 12.67 2.12
CA LEU A 205 -29.18 14.12 2.22
C LEU A 205 -29.77 14.80 0.96
N HIS A 206 -30.67 15.75 1.14
CA HIS A 206 -31.38 16.48 0.07
C HIS A 206 -32.32 15.66 -0.84
N GLY A 207 -32.73 14.45 -0.46
CA GLY A 207 -33.66 13.64 -1.29
C GLY A 207 -33.02 13.06 -2.56
N LEU A 208 -31.70 13.15 -2.69
CA LEU A 208 -30.91 12.60 -3.81
C LEU A 208 -30.85 11.06 -3.82
N ASN A 209 -31.39 10.40 -2.80
CA ASN A 209 -31.44 8.93 -2.74
C ASN A 209 -32.36 8.33 -3.82
N GLU A 210 -33.29 9.11 -4.38
CA GLU A 210 -34.21 8.67 -5.43
C GLU A 210 -33.53 8.57 -6.82
N SER A 211 -32.50 9.38 -7.09
CA SER A 211 -31.82 9.41 -8.39
C SER A 211 -30.65 8.44 -8.49
N LEU A 212 -30.06 8.01 -7.36
CA LEU A 212 -28.93 7.09 -7.37
C LEU A 212 -29.39 5.64 -7.60
N SER A 213 -28.96 5.04 -8.70
CA SER A 213 -29.23 3.62 -8.99
C SER A 213 -28.31 2.68 -8.20
N VAL A 214 -28.80 1.47 -7.93
CA VAL A 214 -28.00 0.39 -7.33
C VAL A 214 -26.82 0.01 -8.23
N TYR A 215 -27.00 0.08 -9.55
CA TYR A 215 -25.91 -0.10 -10.52
C TYR A 215 -24.75 0.87 -10.25
N SER A 216 -25.01 2.18 -10.21
CA SER A 216 -23.99 3.20 -9.98
C SER A 216 -23.30 3.00 -8.63
N PHE A 217 -24.07 2.66 -7.58
CA PHE A 217 -23.52 2.35 -6.25
C PHE A 217 -22.53 1.16 -6.27
N LYS A 218 -22.87 0.09 -7.00
CA LYS A 218 -22.00 -1.09 -7.16
C LYS A 218 -20.72 -0.74 -7.89
N VAL A 219 -20.82 0.03 -8.97
CA VAL A 219 -19.64 0.50 -9.73
C VAL A 219 -18.72 1.31 -8.83
N VAL A 220 -19.24 2.33 -8.12
CA VAL A 220 -18.45 3.13 -7.18
C VAL A 220 -17.75 2.27 -6.13
N THR A 221 -18.45 1.29 -5.57
CA THR A 221 -17.88 0.36 -4.59
C THR A 221 -16.71 -0.44 -5.17
N MET A 222 -16.82 -0.90 -6.42
CA MET A 222 -15.74 -1.62 -7.11
C MET A 222 -14.55 -0.70 -7.44
N LEU A 223 -14.80 0.53 -7.87
CA LEU A 223 -13.74 1.51 -8.13
C LEU A 223 -12.99 1.90 -6.85
N ALA A 224 -13.73 2.10 -5.76
CA ALA A 224 -13.16 2.33 -4.45
C ALA A 224 -12.33 1.14 -3.96
N TYR A 225 -12.80 -0.09 -4.22
CA TYR A 225 -12.03 -1.30 -3.94
C TYR A 225 -10.67 -1.32 -4.69
N PHE A 226 -10.63 -0.94 -5.97
CA PHE A 226 -9.37 -0.85 -6.70
C PHE A 226 -8.44 0.25 -6.19
N SER A 227 -8.99 1.43 -5.89
CA SER A 227 -8.23 2.50 -5.25
C SER A 227 -7.61 2.04 -3.92
N PHE A 228 -8.36 1.28 -3.13
CA PHE A 228 -7.87 0.71 -1.88
C PHE A 228 -6.73 -0.31 -2.10
N ILE A 229 -6.82 -1.17 -3.12
CA ILE A 229 -5.72 -2.08 -3.46
C ILE A 229 -4.47 -1.30 -3.83
N ILE A 230 -4.56 -0.28 -4.70
CA ILE A 230 -3.41 0.57 -5.08
C ILE A 230 -2.77 1.16 -3.83
N HIS A 231 -3.59 1.57 -2.88
CA HIS A 231 -3.10 2.16 -1.65
C HIS A 231 -2.41 1.16 -0.73
N LEU A 232 -2.98 -0.02 -0.58
CA LEU A 232 -2.41 -1.14 0.16
C LEU A 232 -1.09 -1.61 -0.49
N CYS A 233 -0.98 -1.51 -1.81
CA CYS A 233 0.25 -1.69 -2.58
C CYS A 233 1.27 -0.57 -2.32
N SER A 234 0.85 0.68 -2.19
CA SER A 234 1.77 1.78 -1.86
C SER A 234 2.39 1.63 -0.47
N LEU A 235 1.62 1.12 0.50
CA LEU A 235 2.13 0.84 1.84
C LEU A 235 3.12 -0.32 1.87
N THR A 236 3.06 -1.25 0.91
CA THR A 236 4.13 -2.24 0.83
C THR A 236 5.41 -1.55 0.37
N VAL A 237 5.39 -0.77 -0.70
CA VAL A 237 6.61 -0.18 -1.25
C VAL A 237 7.22 0.89 -0.34
N VAL A 238 6.42 1.85 0.12
CA VAL A 238 6.90 3.07 0.79
C VAL A 238 7.14 2.82 2.27
N ARG A 239 8.41 2.81 2.72
CA ARG A 239 8.76 2.87 4.15
C ARG A 239 9.26 4.25 4.51
N PRO A 240 8.57 4.99 5.40
CA PRO A 240 9.04 6.29 5.82
C PRO A 240 10.34 6.13 6.63
N LYS A 241 11.38 6.87 6.23
CA LYS A 241 12.63 6.94 7.01
C LYS A 241 12.44 7.65 8.35
N LYS A 242 11.42 8.52 8.48
CA LYS A 242 11.04 9.22 9.72
C LYS A 242 9.52 9.48 9.76
N PRO A 243 8.81 9.11 10.84
CA PRO A 243 7.38 9.41 10.97
C PRO A 243 7.18 10.92 11.22
N GLY A 244 6.53 11.60 10.27
CA GLY A 244 6.13 13.00 10.40
C GLY A 244 4.61 13.16 10.49
N PHE A 245 4.11 14.37 10.80
CA PHE A 245 2.66 14.63 10.91
C PHE A 245 1.86 14.25 9.66
N LEU A 246 2.36 14.58 8.46
CA LEU A 246 1.73 14.24 7.19
C LEU A 246 1.51 12.74 7.02
N TRP A 247 2.39 11.94 7.60
CA TRP A 247 2.32 10.50 7.53
C TRP A 247 1.17 9.95 8.41
N TYR A 248 1.00 10.46 9.63
CA TYR A 248 -0.16 10.14 10.47
C TYR A 248 -1.47 10.58 9.84
N PHE A 249 -1.48 11.78 9.23
CA PHE A 249 -2.64 12.28 8.51
C PHE A 249 -3.02 11.35 7.36
N ARG A 250 -2.04 10.94 6.54
CA ARG A 250 -2.23 9.98 5.45
C ARG A 250 -2.83 8.69 5.99
N ALA A 251 -2.19 8.06 6.99
CA ALA A 251 -2.68 6.85 7.67
C ALA A 251 -4.12 6.99 8.21
N GLY A 252 -4.48 8.16 8.73
CA GLY A 252 -5.83 8.48 9.16
C GLY A 252 -6.84 8.48 8.01
N VAL A 253 -6.53 9.17 6.91
CA VAL A 253 -7.38 9.20 5.69
C VAL A 253 -7.53 7.81 5.09
N MET A 254 -6.43 7.03 5.03
CA MET A 254 -6.46 5.63 4.59
C MET A 254 -7.44 4.79 5.43
N THR A 255 -7.39 4.96 6.75
CA THR A 255 -8.19 4.19 7.70
C THR A 255 -9.67 4.55 7.58
N LEU A 256 -9.96 5.85 7.40
CA LEU A 256 -11.31 6.32 7.08
C LEU A 256 -11.81 5.70 5.77
N PHE A 257 -10.97 5.71 4.72
CA PHE A 257 -11.32 5.12 3.43
C PHE A 257 -11.64 3.63 3.53
N LEU A 258 -10.83 2.86 4.27
CA LEU A 258 -11.10 1.45 4.55
C LEU A 258 -12.45 1.26 5.25
N PHE A 259 -12.74 2.05 6.28
CA PHE A 259 -14.00 1.96 7.01
C PHE A 259 -15.21 2.21 6.09
N LEU A 260 -15.15 3.27 5.29
CA LEU A 260 -16.20 3.57 4.32
C LEU A 260 -16.34 2.47 3.24
N LEU A 261 -15.23 1.92 2.76
CA LEU A 261 -15.23 0.82 1.81
C LEU A 261 -15.90 -0.43 2.37
N ILE A 262 -15.61 -0.81 3.62
CA ILE A 262 -16.25 -1.96 4.29
C ILE A 262 -17.77 -1.78 4.34
N ILE A 263 -18.25 -0.57 4.67
CA ILE A 263 -19.69 -0.25 4.66
C ILE A 263 -20.27 -0.41 3.26
N CYS A 264 -19.64 0.17 2.24
CA CYS A 264 -20.10 0.06 0.85
C CYS A 264 -20.12 -1.40 0.37
N MET A 265 -19.08 -2.18 0.67
CA MET A 265 -18.99 -3.60 0.31
C MET A 265 -20.08 -4.43 0.99
N PHE A 266 -20.39 -4.13 2.26
CA PHE A 266 -21.47 -4.80 2.99
C PHE A 266 -22.84 -4.59 2.32
N PHE A 267 -23.17 -3.35 1.95
CA PHE A 267 -24.43 -3.06 1.26
C PHE A 267 -24.46 -3.60 -0.17
N SER A 268 -23.39 -3.37 -0.95
CA SER A 268 -23.25 -3.82 -2.33
C SER A 268 -23.31 -5.35 -2.45
N GLY A 269 -22.78 -6.07 -1.46
CA GLY A 269 -22.79 -7.53 -1.41
C GLY A 269 -24.11 -8.16 -0.95
N SER A 270 -25.08 -7.36 -0.49
CA SER A 270 -26.39 -7.88 -0.09
C SER A 270 -27.15 -8.48 -1.29
N VAL A 271 -28.01 -9.46 -1.03
CA VAL A 271 -28.85 -10.10 -2.06
C VAL A 271 -29.70 -9.07 -2.77
N THR A 272 -30.29 -8.11 -2.04
CA THR A 272 -31.09 -7.03 -2.64
C THR A 272 -30.29 -6.21 -3.65
N PHE A 273 -29.08 -5.77 -3.31
CA PHE A 273 -28.28 -4.94 -4.23
C PHE A 273 -27.75 -5.75 -5.41
N ARG A 274 -27.46 -7.04 -5.20
CA ARG A 274 -26.89 -7.88 -6.25
C ARG A 274 -27.84 -8.08 -7.43
N PHE A 275 -29.14 -8.19 -7.18
CA PHE A 275 -30.13 -8.61 -8.19
C PHE A 275 -31.07 -7.50 -8.67
N ASN A 276 -31.03 -6.31 -8.08
CA ASN A 276 -31.87 -5.19 -8.48
C ASN A 276 -30.99 -4.00 -8.88
N SER A 277 -30.24 -4.13 -9.97
CA SER A 277 -29.34 -3.06 -10.45
C SER A 277 -30.09 -1.82 -10.97
N ASN A 278 -31.29 -2.02 -11.51
CA ASN A 278 -32.12 -1.00 -12.16
C ASN A 278 -33.09 -0.25 -11.23
N VAL A 279 -33.01 -0.46 -9.92
CA VAL A 279 -33.83 0.28 -8.94
C VAL A 279 -33.00 1.33 -8.21
N SER A 280 -33.67 2.30 -7.61
CA SER A 280 -33.04 3.30 -6.75
C SER A 280 -32.46 2.65 -5.48
N VAL A 281 -31.30 3.14 -5.05
CA VAL A 281 -30.65 2.77 -3.79
C VAL A 281 -31.61 2.93 -2.61
N LYS A 282 -32.45 3.97 -2.59
CA LYS A 282 -33.47 4.19 -1.55
C LYS A 282 -34.40 2.98 -1.41
N CYS A 283 -34.96 2.53 -2.54
CA CYS A 283 -35.92 1.44 -2.55
C CYS A 283 -35.26 0.11 -2.18
N ALA A 284 -34.03 -0.12 -2.66
CA ALA A 284 -33.23 -1.28 -2.28
C ALA A 284 -32.88 -1.30 -0.78
N LEU A 285 -32.56 -0.14 -0.19
CA LEU A 285 -32.21 -0.03 1.22
C LEU A 285 -33.43 -0.24 2.15
N GLN A 286 -34.61 0.22 1.74
CA GLN A 286 -35.86 -0.02 2.47
C GLN A 286 -36.28 -1.49 2.45
N ASN A 287 -35.90 -2.23 1.39
CA ASN A 287 -36.16 -3.66 1.22
C ASN A 287 -34.86 -4.48 1.34
N LEU A 288 -33.95 -4.04 2.22
CA LEU A 288 -32.65 -4.67 2.38
C LEU A 288 -32.81 -6.04 3.07
N HIS A 289 -32.59 -7.09 2.29
CA HIS A 289 -32.51 -8.46 2.77
C HIS A 289 -31.11 -8.99 2.49
N MET A 290 -30.46 -9.49 3.54
CA MET A 290 -29.14 -10.14 3.42
C MET A 290 -29.25 -11.55 2.85
N VAL A 291 -30.38 -12.23 3.11
CA VAL A 291 -30.72 -13.56 2.63
C VAL A 291 -32.22 -13.54 2.29
N ASP A 292 -32.60 -13.94 1.08
CA ASP A 292 -33.99 -14.04 0.65
C ASP A 292 -34.35 -15.52 0.40
N PRO A 293 -34.91 -16.22 1.40
CA PRO A 293 -35.24 -17.64 1.27
C PRO A 293 -36.40 -17.91 0.31
N GLN A 294 -37.14 -16.90 -0.15
CA GLN A 294 -38.35 -17.08 -0.97
C GLN A 294 -38.11 -16.92 -2.47
N ARG A 295 -36.86 -16.87 -2.93
CA ARG A 295 -36.57 -16.64 -4.35
C ARG A 295 -36.87 -17.88 -5.21
N PRO A 296 -37.76 -17.78 -6.21
CA PRO A 296 -38.05 -18.89 -7.11
C PRO A 296 -36.82 -19.22 -7.99
N GLY A 297 -36.45 -20.49 -8.06
CA GLY A 297 -35.31 -20.98 -8.85
C GLY A 297 -34.00 -21.15 -8.07
N TYR A 298 -33.94 -20.74 -6.80
CA TYR A 298 -32.85 -21.09 -5.89
C TYR A 298 -33.28 -22.25 -5.01
N THR A 299 -32.75 -23.45 -5.26
CA THR A 299 -33.24 -24.66 -4.58
C THR A 299 -32.65 -24.85 -3.19
N ASN A 300 -31.61 -24.09 -2.79
CA ASN A 300 -30.95 -24.26 -1.49
C ASN A 300 -30.50 -22.93 -0.86
N ILE A 301 -30.75 -22.78 0.45
CA ILE A 301 -30.22 -21.72 1.33
C ILE A 301 -28.67 -21.65 1.27
N SER A 302 -28.02 -22.73 0.84
CA SER A 302 -26.55 -22.84 0.76
C SER A 302 -25.91 -21.74 -0.09
N ASP A 303 -26.52 -21.36 -1.20
CA ASP A 303 -25.80 -20.57 -2.20
C ASP A 303 -25.69 -19.10 -1.79
N GLU A 304 -26.75 -18.55 -1.19
CA GLU A 304 -26.73 -17.19 -0.63
C GLU A 304 -25.81 -17.12 0.60
N ALA A 305 -25.84 -18.14 1.45
CA ALA A 305 -24.93 -18.23 2.59
C ALA A 305 -23.46 -18.28 2.17
N ILE A 306 -23.13 -19.01 1.09
CA ILE A 306 -21.78 -19.05 0.52
C ILE A 306 -21.34 -17.66 0.04
N ILE A 307 -22.21 -16.93 -0.65
CA ILE A 307 -21.91 -15.58 -1.14
C ILE A 307 -21.65 -14.63 0.04
N PHE A 308 -22.51 -14.64 1.04
CA PHE A 308 -22.37 -13.79 2.23
C PHE A 308 -21.12 -14.14 3.04
N PHE A 309 -20.84 -15.43 3.20
CA PHE A 309 -19.62 -15.92 3.84
C PHE A 309 -18.38 -15.44 3.08
N ASN A 310 -18.37 -15.56 1.75
CA ASN A 310 -17.27 -15.06 0.92
C ASN A 310 -17.06 -13.56 1.08
N LEU A 311 -18.14 -12.77 1.21
CA LEU A 311 -18.06 -11.34 1.49
C LEU A 311 -17.41 -11.05 2.84
N ILE A 312 -17.81 -11.75 3.91
CA ILE A 312 -17.21 -11.59 5.25
C ILE A 312 -15.73 -11.96 5.21
N VAL A 313 -15.39 -13.09 4.60
CA VAL A 313 -14.00 -13.54 4.46
C VAL A 313 -13.19 -12.50 3.69
N LEU A 314 -13.71 -11.96 2.60
CA LEU A 314 -13.05 -10.91 1.84
C LEU A 314 -12.80 -9.65 2.68
N ILE A 315 -13.83 -9.15 3.39
CA ILE A 315 -13.71 -7.99 4.28
C ILE A 315 -12.66 -8.25 5.37
N ALA A 316 -12.66 -9.45 5.97
CA ALA A 316 -11.70 -9.83 7.00
C ALA A 316 -10.26 -9.88 6.45
N ILE A 317 -10.06 -10.47 5.27
CA ILE A 317 -8.75 -10.54 4.62
C ILE A 317 -8.24 -9.13 4.29
N ILE A 318 -9.09 -8.26 3.74
CA ILE A 318 -8.76 -6.87 3.44
C ILE A 318 -8.37 -6.12 4.72
N GLY A 319 -9.20 -6.22 5.75
CA GLY A 319 -8.97 -5.55 7.04
C GLY A 319 -7.69 -6.02 7.71
N LEU A 320 -7.43 -7.33 7.71
CA LEU A 320 -6.19 -7.91 8.25
C LEU A 320 -4.97 -7.49 7.43
N GLY A 321 -5.07 -7.53 6.11
CA GLY A 321 -3.99 -7.12 5.20
C GLY A 321 -3.61 -5.65 5.38
N TYR A 322 -4.59 -4.80 5.64
CA TYR A 322 -4.39 -3.39 5.96
C TYR A 322 -3.78 -3.21 7.34
N TYR A 323 -4.39 -3.82 8.36
CA TYR A 323 -3.94 -3.74 9.76
C TYR A 323 -2.49 -4.19 9.90
N ARG A 324 -2.10 -5.29 9.25
CA ARG A 324 -0.72 -5.79 9.26
C ARG A 324 0.27 -4.77 8.71
N ARG A 325 -0.05 -4.13 7.58
CA ARG A 325 0.80 -3.10 6.95
C ARG A 325 0.86 -1.84 7.78
N LEU A 326 -0.26 -1.44 8.38
CA LEU A 326 -0.33 -0.30 9.27
C LEU A 326 0.50 -0.53 10.54
N ASN A 327 0.38 -1.70 11.16
CA ASN A 327 1.18 -2.08 12.31
C ASN A 327 2.67 -2.12 12.00
N ALA A 328 3.07 -2.67 10.84
CA ALA A 328 4.46 -2.65 10.40
C ALA A 328 5.02 -1.23 10.24
N LEU A 329 4.12 -0.24 10.09
CA LEU A 329 4.44 1.16 9.90
C LEU A 329 4.55 1.93 11.23
N PHE A 330 3.75 1.54 12.23
CA PHE A 330 3.77 2.15 13.58
C PHE A 330 4.68 1.43 14.56
N SER A 331 4.98 0.16 14.34
CA SER A 331 5.82 -0.62 15.24
C SER A 331 7.27 -0.25 14.99
N GLU A 332 7.93 0.34 15.98
CA GLU A 332 9.39 0.33 16.03
C GLU A 332 9.89 -1.12 15.98
N PRO A 333 11.08 -1.40 15.41
CA PRO A 333 11.64 -2.74 15.39
C PRO A 333 11.59 -3.30 16.82
N PRO A 334 10.81 -4.38 17.06
CA PRO A 334 10.54 -4.81 18.42
C PRO A 334 11.84 -5.22 19.08
N GLN A 335 12.25 -4.49 20.13
CA GLN A 335 13.42 -4.86 20.92
C GLN A 335 13.20 -6.16 21.71
N ASN A 336 11.94 -6.60 21.86
CA ASN A 336 11.59 -7.88 22.47
C ASN A 336 10.50 -8.58 21.65
N PRO A 337 10.70 -9.85 21.24
CA PRO A 337 9.71 -10.60 20.48
C PRO A 337 8.51 -10.92 21.37
N VAL A 338 7.45 -10.11 21.29
CA VAL A 338 6.15 -10.48 21.85
C VAL A 338 5.64 -11.67 21.02
N CYS A 339 5.47 -12.81 21.68
CA CYS A 339 4.96 -14.04 21.09
C CYS A 339 3.50 -13.83 20.65
N ASN A 340 3.31 -13.37 19.42
CA ASN A 340 1.99 -13.19 18.82
C ASN A 340 1.45 -14.53 18.34
N ILE A 341 0.14 -14.74 18.50
CA ILE A 341 -0.57 -15.95 18.04
C ILE A 341 -0.30 -16.23 16.54
N GLU A 342 -0.10 -15.18 15.76
CA GLU A 342 0.23 -15.25 14.33
C GLU A 342 1.58 -15.96 14.10
N SER A 343 2.65 -15.59 14.82
CA SER A 343 3.95 -16.25 14.66
C SER A 343 3.88 -17.73 15.06
N LYS A 344 3.01 -18.09 16.02
CA LYS A 344 2.74 -19.48 16.38
C LYS A 344 2.02 -20.26 15.27
N LEU A 345 1.14 -19.60 14.51
CA LEU A 345 0.46 -20.22 13.38
C LEU A 345 1.44 -20.46 12.22
N TRP A 346 2.26 -19.47 11.88
CA TRP A 346 3.28 -19.59 10.83
C TRP A 346 4.38 -20.58 11.19
N SER A 347 4.78 -20.62 12.47
CA SER A 347 5.71 -21.65 12.98
C SER A 347 5.11 -23.05 12.88
N SER A 348 3.83 -23.21 13.25
CA SER A 348 3.13 -24.48 13.09
C SER A 348 3.01 -24.94 11.64
N LEU A 349 3.03 -24.02 10.68
CA LEU A 349 3.02 -24.33 9.24
C LEU A 349 4.44 -24.47 8.64
N GLY A 350 5.49 -24.16 9.40
CA GLY A 350 6.88 -24.15 8.92
C GLY A 350 7.17 -23.05 7.90
N LEU A 351 6.42 -21.95 7.94
CA LEU A 351 6.44 -20.87 6.94
C LEU A 351 6.86 -19.50 7.53
N GLU A 352 7.59 -19.50 8.65
CA GLU A 352 8.03 -18.28 9.34
C GLU A 352 8.84 -17.33 8.43
N GLU A 353 9.73 -17.89 7.60
CA GLU A 353 10.51 -17.08 6.64
C GLU A 353 9.63 -16.45 5.55
N PHE A 354 8.51 -17.09 5.23
CA PHE A 354 7.61 -16.66 4.15
C PHE A 354 6.69 -15.52 4.60
N GLU A 355 6.28 -15.53 5.87
CA GLU A 355 5.40 -14.51 6.46
C GLU A 355 5.91 -13.08 6.25
N SER A 356 7.23 -12.90 6.40
CA SER A 356 7.92 -11.62 6.28
C SER A 356 8.50 -11.34 4.89
N SER A 357 8.31 -12.25 3.93
CA SER A 357 8.83 -12.12 2.57
C SER A 357 8.00 -11.15 1.73
N PHE A 358 8.66 -10.46 0.81
CA PHE A 358 7.98 -9.59 -0.14
C PHE A 358 7.16 -10.40 -1.17
N LEU A 359 7.59 -11.63 -1.49
CA LEU A 359 6.87 -12.57 -2.34
C LEU A 359 5.45 -12.82 -1.85
N LEU A 360 5.28 -13.04 -0.54
CA LEU A 360 3.96 -13.22 0.05
C LEU A 360 3.10 -11.95 -0.12
N GLU A 361 3.70 -10.76 0.02
CA GLU A 361 2.99 -9.51 -0.25
C GLU A 361 2.50 -9.42 -1.70
N ILE A 362 3.32 -9.82 -2.68
CA ILE A 362 2.94 -9.88 -4.10
C ILE A 362 1.81 -10.86 -4.34
N ILE A 363 1.88 -12.06 -3.75
CA ILE A 363 0.82 -13.08 -3.89
C ILE A 363 -0.51 -12.53 -3.41
N TRP A 364 -0.54 -11.84 -2.26
CA TRP A 364 -1.75 -11.19 -1.77
C TRP A 364 -2.24 -10.07 -2.68
N ILE A 365 -1.33 -9.22 -3.17
CA ILE A 365 -1.67 -8.14 -4.12
C ILE A 365 -2.30 -8.71 -5.39
N LEU A 366 -1.70 -9.76 -5.97
CA LEU A 366 -2.22 -10.45 -7.14
C LEU A 366 -3.58 -11.07 -6.86
N PHE A 367 -3.76 -11.71 -5.70
CA PHE A 367 -5.05 -12.25 -5.30
C PHE A 367 -6.13 -11.17 -5.24
N TYR A 368 -5.88 -10.03 -4.57
CA TYR A 368 -6.85 -8.93 -4.50
C TYR A 368 -7.16 -8.36 -5.88
N PHE A 369 -6.14 -8.14 -6.69
CA PHE A 369 -6.29 -7.63 -8.05
C PHE A 369 -7.14 -8.57 -8.90
N VAL A 370 -6.78 -9.85 -9.00
CA VAL A 370 -7.49 -10.84 -9.80
C VAL A 370 -8.92 -11.01 -9.30
N PHE A 371 -9.13 -11.06 -7.98
CA PHE A 371 -10.47 -11.16 -7.39
C PHE A 371 -11.34 -9.94 -7.74
N GLY A 372 -10.83 -8.73 -7.54
CA GLY A 372 -11.56 -7.51 -7.90
C GLY A 372 -11.84 -7.40 -9.38
N PHE A 373 -10.84 -7.69 -10.21
CA PHE A 373 -10.94 -7.64 -11.66
C PHE A 373 -11.95 -8.66 -12.20
N ALA A 374 -11.93 -9.89 -11.71
CA ALA A 374 -12.91 -10.91 -12.07
C ALA A 374 -14.34 -10.49 -11.69
N ASN A 375 -14.54 -9.88 -10.53
CA ASN A 375 -15.84 -9.35 -10.12
C ASN A 375 -16.29 -8.19 -10.98
N LEU A 376 -15.39 -7.28 -11.36
CA LEU A 376 -15.70 -6.21 -12.31
C LEU A 376 -16.10 -6.78 -13.66
N CYS A 377 -15.30 -7.69 -14.24
CA CYS A 377 -15.60 -8.32 -15.52
C CYS A 377 -16.95 -9.05 -15.49
N LYS A 378 -17.19 -9.84 -14.45
CA LYS A 378 -18.47 -10.53 -14.27
C LYS A 378 -19.63 -9.54 -14.21
N PHE A 379 -19.49 -8.47 -13.44
CA PHE A 379 -20.51 -7.43 -13.33
C PHE A 379 -20.78 -6.74 -14.67
N LEU A 380 -19.74 -6.38 -15.42
CA LEU A 380 -19.87 -5.75 -16.74
C LEU A 380 -20.53 -6.68 -17.78
N ILE A 381 -20.24 -7.98 -17.73
CA ILE A 381 -20.84 -8.99 -18.61
C ILE A 381 -22.31 -9.22 -18.23
N ASP A 382 -22.60 -9.39 -16.94
CA ASP A 382 -23.93 -9.72 -16.43
C ASP A 382 -24.94 -8.60 -16.71
N GLU A 383 -24.52 -7.34 -16.63
CA GLU A 383 -25.42 -6.20 -16.84
C GLU A 383 -25.71 -5.91 -18.32
N HIS A 384 -25.13 -6.67 -19.28
CA HIS A 384 -25.32 -6.50 -20.73
C HIS A 384 -25.38 -5.02 -21.13
N ALA A 385 -24.53 -4.22 -20.50
CA ALA A 385 -24.76 -2.80 -20.51
C ALA A 385 -24.69 -2.36 -21.98
N ASP A 386 -25.80 -1.81 -22.46
CA ASP A 386 -25.97 -1.31 -23.84
C ASP A 386 -25.16 -0.01 -23.94
N ILE A 387 -23.86 -0.19 -23.75
CA ILE A 387 -22.82 0.79 -23.47
C ILE A 387 -22.50 1.62 -24.71
N GLY A 388 -22.86 1.10 -25.88
CA GLY A 388 -22.46 1.63 -27.18
C GLY A 388 -22.94 3.04 -27.48
N ALA A 389 -23.82 3.63 -26.64
CA ALA A 389 -24.37 4.97 -26.85
C ALA A 389 -23.91 6.03 -25.83
N ILE A 390 -23.03 5.71 -24.87
CA ILE A 390 -22.63 6.69 -23.85
C ILE A 390 -21.63 7.68 -24.46
N GLU A 391 -22.08 8.90 -24.71
CA GLU A 391 -21.24 10.01 -25.11
C GLU A 391 -20.23 10.32 -23.99
N PRO A 392 -18.92 10.45 -24.29
CA PRO A 392 -17.91 10.68 -23.27
C PRO A 392 -18.15 12.04 -22.59
N SER A 393 -18.60 12.01 -21.32
CA SER A 393 -18.76 13.24 -20.54
C SER A 393 -17.41 13.77 -20.07
N PHE A 394 -17.33 15.08 -19.81
CA PHE A 394 -16.12 15.71 -19.27
C PHE A 394 -15.65 15.04 -17.96
N GLY A 395 -16.60 14.57 -17.13
CA GLY A 395 -16.32 13.83 -15.90
C GLY A 395 -15.49 12.55 -16.12
N GLN A 396 -15.60 11.94 -17.30
CA GLN A 396 -14.85 10.74 -17.67
C GLN A 396 -13.40 11.03 -18.11
N LEU A 397 -13.12 12.22 -18.62
CA LEU A 397 -11.78 12.61 -19.07
C LEU A 397 -10.87 13.03 -17.91
N VAL A 398 -11.45 13.60 -16.85
CA VAL A 398 -10.68 14.10 -15.69
C VAL A 398 -9.83 13.00 -15.06
N PRO A 399 -10.35 11.80 -14.72
CA PRO A 399 -9.53 10.72 -14.18
C PRO A 399 -8.38 10.30 -15.09
N ILE A 400 -8.58 10.29 -16.42
CA ILE A 400 -7.55 9.93 -17.39
C ILE A 400 -6.44 10.98 -17.42
N LEU A 401 -6.80 12.26 -17.46
CA LEU A 401 -5.83 13.36 -17.42
C LEU A 401 -5.04 13.38 -16.11
N LEU A 402 -5.68 13.04 -14.99
CA LEU A 402 -5.00 12.98 -13.69
C LEU A 402 -3.94 11.86 -13.63
N LEU A 403 -4.05 10.79 -14.43
CA LEU A 403 -3.01 9.74 -14.52
C LEU A 403 -1.69 10.25 -15.10
N VAL A 404 -1.70 11.36 -15.83
CA VAL A 404 -0.49 11.94 -16.41
C VAL A 404 0.44 12.47 -15.32
N HIS A 405 -0.10 12.97 -14.21
CA HIS A 405 0.70 13.63 -13.18
C HIS A 405 1.72 12.70 -12.48
N PRO A 406 1.32 11.50 -11.99
CA PRO A 406 2.29 10.57 -11.41
C PRO A 406 3.35 10.10 -12.40
N ILE A 407 2.99 9.95 -13.68
CA ILE A 407 3.93 9.57 -14.76
C ILE A 407 4.98 10.67 -14.95
N LEU A 408 4.57 11.94 -15.03
CA LEU A 408 5.49 13.07 -15.15
C LEU A 408 6.42 13.18 -13.94
N SER A 409 5.91 12.97 -12.73
CA SER A 409 6.73 12.95 -11.51
C SER A 409 7.80 11.86 -11.55
N ALA A 410 7.46 10.67 -12.06
CA ALA A 410 8.41 9.57 -12.19
C ALA A 410 9.46 9.84 -13.27
N LEU A 411 9.04 10.41 -14.41
CA LEU A 411 9.95 10.83 -15.48
C LEU A 411 10.93 11.90 -14.99
N GLN A 412 10.47 12.85 -14.17
CA GLN A 412 11.33 13.85 -13.57
C GLN A 412 12.39 13.19 -12.67
N ALA A 413 11.98 12.26 -11.79
CA ALA A 413 12.91 11.50 -10.94
C ALA A 413 13.94 10.70 -11.76
N LEU A 414 13.53 10.08 -12.88
CA LEU A 414 14.45 9.38 -13.79
C LEU A 414 15.43 10.30 -14.51
N SER A 415 14.99 11.52 -14.85
CA SER A 415 15.83 12.48 -15.59
C SER A 415 16.94 13.09 -14.74
N GLY A 416 16.85 13.02 -13.41
CA GLY A 416 17.80 13.65 -12.50
C GLY A 416 17.84 15.18 -12.59
N ILE A 417 16.82 15.80 -13.19
CA ILE A 417 16.66 17.26 -13.34
C ILE A 417 15.90 17.87 -12.15
#